data_AF-A0AAE8G0Q6-F1
#
_entry.id   AF-A0AAE8G0Q6-F1
#
_cell.length_a   1.000
_cell.length_b   1.000
_cell.length_c   1.000
_cell.angle_alpha   90.00
_cell.angle_beta   90.00
_cell.angle_gamma   90.00
#
_symmetry.space_group_name_H-M   'P 1'
#
loop_
_entity.id
_entity.type
_entity.pdbx_description
1 polymer ?
#
loop_
_entity_poly.entity_id
_entity_poly.type
_entity_poly.pdbx_seq_one_letter_code
_entity_poly.pdbx_strand_id
1 'polypeptide(L)'
;MNLQQQLWDQYFTEEYLGFELTPLLGQIAATVGYKSQLFKELIYCLADKRENYHYSPTIGANLDFQFTAQTVTLTRLDESQILSKKDFLRLLVLIDKVYGEILPLGSVIQLDKSRLPDKSMLPTEDTLIYAMITGQRVCINHQFYLDYTGIFWPNGLMEKQEPLAISNIMIETVLFRGLEDNPLEDQFILGIRRKLLSLDLDSFYFQQYLAKGD
;
A
#
# COMPACT_ATOMS: atom_id res chain seq x y z
N MET A 1 -13.66 17.49 11.21
CA MET A 1 -12.27 17.40 10.70
C MET A 1 -12.03 15.96 10.31
N ASN A 2 -11.53 15.69 9.10
CA ASN A 2 -11.28 14.31 8.65
C ASN A 2 -10.20 13.67 9.55
N LEU A 3 -10.50 12.52 10.15
CA LEU A 3 -9.59 11.82 11.09
C LEU A 3 -8.29 11.37 10.41
N GLN A 4 -8.32 11.02 9.12
CA GLN A 4 -7.11 10.71 8.36
C GLN A 4 -6.25 11.95 8.15
N GLN A 5 -6.86 13.12 7.95
CA GLN A 5 -6.12 14.38 7.86
C GLN A 5 -5.42 14.70 9.17
N GLN A 6 -6.05 14.44 10.31
CA GLN A 6 -5.39 14.60 11.62
C GLN A 6 -4.15 13.71 11.76
N LEU A 7 -4.25 12.44 11.35
CA LEU A 7 -3.11 11.53 11.35
C LEU A 7 -2.03 12.00 10.38
N TRP A 8 -2.41 12.49 9.20
CA TRP A 8 -1.46 13.06 8.25
C TRP A 8 -0.70 14.24 8.85
N ASP A 9 -1.41 15.23 9.41
CA ASP A 9 -0.79 16.42 9.98
C ASP A 9 0.13 16.08 11.16
N GLN A 10 -0.16 15.01 11.90
CA GLN A 10 0.65 14.54 13.02
C GLN A 10 1.94 13.83 12.58
N TYR A 11 1.91 13.08 11.48
CA TYR A 11 3.00 12.16 11.08
C TYR A 11 3.73 12.56 9.80
N PHE A 12 3.18 13.48 8.99
CA PHE A 12 3.86 14.07 7.84
C PHE A 12 4.80 15.19 8.31
N THR A 13 5.84 14.79 9.06
CA THR A 13 6.85 15.67 9.65
C THR A 13 8.25 15.18 9.32
N GLU A 14 9.22 16.11 9.30
CA GLU A 14 10.64 15.76 9.09
C GLU A 14 11.17 14.82 10.17
N GLU A 15 10.70 14.95 11.41
CA GLU A 15 11.08 14.08 12.53
C GLU A 15 10.66 12.62 12.28
N TYR A 16 9.45 12.40 11.78
CA TYR A 16 8.94 11.05 11.54
C TYR A 16 9.47 10.44 10.22
N LEU A 17 9.62 11.27 9.19
CA LEU A 17 10.05 10.84 7.86
C LEU A 17 11.57 10.74 7.72
N GLY A 18 12.33 11.51 8.49
CA GLY A 18 13.79 11.52 8.49
C GLY A 18 14.42 12.29 7.33
N PHE A 19 13.66 13.10 6.61
CA PHE A 19 14.13 13.93 5.50
C PHE A 19 13.35 15.26 5.41
N GLU A 20 13.94 16.23 4.71
CA GLU A 20 13.38 17.59 4.57
C GLU A 20 12.07 17.60 3.77
N LEU A 21 11.07 18.32 4.28
CA LEU A 21 9.78 18.48 3.61
C LEU A 21 9.71 19.81 2.87
N THR A 22 9.44 19.73 1.57
CA THR A 22 9.18 20.93 0.76
C THR A 22 7.68 21.11 0.50
N PRO A 23 7.23 22.33 0.17
CA PRO A 23 5.86 22.56 -0.27
C PRO A 23 5.47 21.72 -1.49
N LEU A 24 6.40 21.51 -2.43
CA LEU A 24 6.21 20.66 -3.60
C LEU A 24 5.92 19.22 -3.17
N LEU A 25 6.72 18.67 -2.25
CA LEU A 25 6.55 17.32 -1.76
C LEU A 25 5.20 17.12 -1.07
N GLY A 26 4.79 18.09 -0.25
CA GLY A 26 3.48 18.07 0.40
C GLY A 26 2.33 18.00 -0.61
N GLN A 27 2.40 18.76 -1.70
CA GLN A 27 1.39 18.75 -2.76
C GLN A 27 1.34 17.42 -3.52
N ILE A 28 2.51 16.85 -3.83
CA ILE A 28 2.62 15.55 -4.50
C ILE A 28 2.10 14.45 -3.58
N ALA A 29 2.55 14.42 -2.33
CA ALA A 29 2.14 13.44 -1.33
C ALA A 29 0.63 13.45 -1.08
N ALA A 30 0.03 14.64 -0.94
CA ALA A 30 -1.42 14.78 -0.85
C ALA A 30 -2.13 14.22 -2.10
N THR A 31 -1.64 14.54 -3.30
CA THR A 31 -2.22 14.04 -4.55
C THR A 31 -2.16 12.51 -4.62
N VAL A 32 -1.02 11.92 -4.27
CA VAL A 32 -0.85 10.45 -4.22
C VAL A 32 -1.79 9.84 -3.18
N GLY A 33 -1.89 10.42 -1.98
CA GLY A 33 -2.75 9.91 -0.92
C GLY A 33 -4.25 9.93 -1.25
N TYR A 34 -4.72 10.97 -1.94
CA TYR A 34 -6.13 11.08 -2.35
C TYR A 34 -6.47 10.30 -3.62
N LYS A 35 -5.49 9.78 -4.35
CA LYS A 35 -5.67 9.08 -5.64
C LYS A 35 -5.15 7.65 -5.52
N SER A 36 -6.01 6.75 -5.03
CA SER A 36 -5.66 5.32 -4.83
C SER A 36 -5.06 4.65 -6.06
N GLN A 37 -5.56 4.95 -7.26
CA GLN A 37 -4.99 4.42 -8.51
C GLN A 37 -3.56 4.93 -8.76
N LEU A 38 -3.29 6.21 -8.54
CA LEU A 38 -1.94 6.78 -8.66
C LEU A 38 -0.99 6.09 -7.66
N PHE A 39 -1.41 5.96 -6.39
CA PHE A 39 -0.65 5.22 -5.40
C PHE A 39 -0.32 3.79 -5.87
N LYS A 40 -1.33 3.04 -6.33
CA LYS A 40 -1.17 1.66 -6.83
C LYS A 40 -0.19 1.58 -8.00
N GLU A 41 -0.27 2.50 -8.97
CA GLU A 41 0.67 2.56 -10.10
C GLU A 41 2.10 2.86 -9.66
N LEU A 42 2.31 3.74 -8.68
CA LEU A 42 3.67 4.00 -8.16
C LEU A 42 4.26 2.75 -7.50
N ILE A 43 3.45 1.97 -6.78
CA ILE A 43 3.88 0.69 -6.23
C ILE A 43 4.22 -0.31 -7.34
N TYR A 44 3.45 -0.34 -8.44
CA TYR A 44 3.74 -1.18 -9.60
C TYR A 44 5.03 -0.77 -10.30
N CYS A 45 5.28 0.53 -10.45
CA CYS A 45 6.52 1.04 -11.02
C CYS A 45 7.74 0.58 -10.21
N LEU A 46 7.65 0.60 -8.89
CA LEU A 46 8.71 0.09 -8.00
C LEU A 46 8.90 -1.42 -8.12
N ALA A 47 7.81 -2.18 -8.18
CA ALA A 47 7.83 -3.64 -8.30
C ALA A 47 8.42 -4.09 -9.65
N ASP A 48 7.99 -3.45 -10.73
CA ASP A 48 8.37 -3.76 -12.11
C ASP A 48 9.70 -3.09 -12.52
N LYS A 49 10.30 -2.28 -11.64
CA LYS A 49 11.50 -1.48 -11.90
C LYS A 49 11.36 -0.59 -13.15
N ARG A 50 10.20 0.05 -13.31
CA ARG A 50 9.98 1.01 -14.41
C ARG A 50 10.85 2.24 -14.19
N GLU A 51 11.34 2.82 -15.29
CA GLU A 51 12.21 4.00 -15.26
C GLU A 51 11.43 5.31 -15.13
N ASN A 52 10.16 5.32 -15.51
CA ASN A 52 9.32 6.50 -15.43
C ASN A 52 7.84 6.15 -15.28
N TYR A 53 7.08 7.14 -14.80
CA TYR A 53 5.63 7.13 -14.78
C TYR A 53 5.10 8.56 -14.94
N HIS A 54 4.17 8.73 -15.87
CA HIS A 54 3.50 10.00 -16.14
C HIS A 54 2.03 9.91 -15.71
N TYR A 55 1.65 10.73 -14.73
CA TYR A 55 0.28 10.87 -14.28
C TYR A 55 -0.34 12.14 -14.85
N SER A 56 -1.32 11.97 -15.75
CA SER A 56 -2.06 13.04 -16.39
C SER A 56 -3.54 13.01 -15.97
N PRO A 57 -3.94 13.71 -14.89
CA PRO A 57 -5.35 13.77 -14.49
C PRO A 57 -6.18 14.59 -15.47
N THR A 58 -7.49 14.32 -15.53
CA THR A 58 -8.43 15.15 -16.31
C THR A 58 -8.50 16.61 -15.81
N ILE A 59 -8.34 16.81 -14.49
CA ILE A 59 -8.33 18.12 -13.85
C ILE A 59 -7.17 18.14 -12.86
N GLY A 60 -6.31 19.16 -12.98
CA GLY A 60 -5.14 19.35 -12.12
C GLY A 60 -3.83 19.38 -12.93
N ALA A 61 -2.72 19.42 -12.20
CA ALA A 61 -1.39 19.39 -12.80
C ALA A 61 -0.93 17.94 -13.03
N ASN A 62 -0.14 17.75 -14.08
CA ASN A 62 0.56 16.49 -14.32
C ASN A 62 1.61 16.25 -13.24
N LEU A 63 1.87 14.98 -12.96
CA LEU A 63 2.98 14.54 -12.12
C LEU A 63 3.85 13.58 -12.92
N ASP A 64 5.15 13.84 -12.90
CA ASP A 64 6.15 12.98 -13.50
C ASP A 64 7.03 12.38 -12.41
N PHE A 65 7.27 11.09 -12.55
CA PHE A 65 8.14 10.32 -11.67
C PHE A 65 9.22 9.68 -12.54
N GLN A 66 10.48 9.98 -12.25
CA GLN A 66 11.62 9.32 -12.90
C GLN A 66 12.38 8.52 -11.85
N PHE A 67 12.50 7.22 -12.08
CA PHE A 67 13.10 6.28 -11.16
C PHE A 67 14.49 5.89 -11.66
N THR A 68 15.48 6.04 -10.80
CA THR A 68 16.82 5.48 -11.01
C THR A 68 17.07 4.33 -10.03
N ALA A 69 18.28 3.79 -10.04
CA ALA A 69 18.68 2.80 -9.04
C ALA A 69 18.57 3.34 -7.61
N GLN A 70 18.91 4.63 -7.40
CA GLN A 70 19.08 5.21 -6.06
C GLN A 70 18.17 6.39 -5.76
N THR A 71 17.53 6.99 -6.76
CA THR A 71 16.75 8.20 -6.59
C THR A 71 15.42 8.13 -7.32
N VAL A 72 14.50 8.98 -6.89
CA VAL A 72 13.26 9.28 -7.59
C VAL A 72 13.16 10.79 -7.77
N THR A 73 13.09 11.24 -9.02
CA THR A 73 12.78 12.64 -9.34
C THR A 73 11.28 12.80 -9.48
N LEU A 74 10.72 13.72 -8.72
CA LEU A 74 9.31 14.06 -8.67
C LEU A 74 9.12 15.44 -9.30
N THR A 75 8.31 15.55 -10.34
CA THR A 75 8.11 16.82 -11.05
C THR A 75 6.64 17.18 -11.13
N ARG A 76 6.32 18.46 -10.90
CA ARG A 76 4.98 19.04 -11.03
C ARG A 76 5.11 20.49 -11.49
N LEU A 77 4.42 20.87 -12.58
CA LEU A 77 4.41 22.24 -13.11
C LEU A 77 5.83 22.84 -13.21
N ASP A 78 6.77 22.09 -13.80
CA ASP A 78 8.18 22.45 -14.00
C ASP A 78 9.05 22.54 -12.73
N GLU A 79 8.47 22.41 -11.54
CA GLU A 79 9.24 22.26 -10.30
C GLU A 79 9.58 20.79 -10.08
N SER A 80 10.83 20.51 -9.67
CA SER A 80 11.30 19.15 -9.42
C SER A 80 11.96 19.02 -8.06
N GLN A 81 11.75 17.86 -7.43
CA GLN A 81 12.46 17.45 -6.24
C GLN A 81 13.01 16.05 -6.42
N ILE A 82 14.25 15.85 -5.99
CA ILE A 82 14.90 14.54 -6.00
C ILE A 82 14.85 13.99 -4.57
N LEU A 83 14.36 12.77 -4.43
CA LEU A 83 14.45 12.00 -3.20
C LEU A 83 15.37 10.80 -3.40
N SER A 84 16.03 10.35 -2.33
CA SER A 84 16.58 9.01 -2.34
C SER A 84 15.43 7.99 -2.49
N LYS A 85 15.72 6.82 -3.04
CA LYS A 85 14.72 5.76 -3.19
C LYS A 85 14.18 5.31 -1.83
N LYS A 86 15.03 5.34 -0.79
CA LYS A 86 14.66 5.07 0.59
C LYS A 86 13.64 6.09 1.11
N ASP A 87 13.88 7.38 0.90
CA ASP A 87 12.98 8.45 1.34
C ASP A 87 11.65 8.42 0.60
N PHE A 88 11.69 8.14 -0.72
CA PHE A 88 10.48 7.96 -1.50
C PHE A 88 9.66 6.74 -1.02
N LEU A 89 10.29 5.61 -0.72
CA LEU A 89 9.62 4.46 -0.13
C LEU A 89 9.02 4.80 1.24
N ARG A 90 9.75 5.53 2.07
CA ARG A 90 9.29 5.99 3.39
C ARG A 90 8.04 6.88 3.28
N LEU A 91 8.01 7.75 2.27
CA LEU A 91 6.84 8.56 1.96
C LEU A 91 5.63 7.70 1.56
N LEU A 92 5.80 6.74 0.65
CA LEU A 92 4.72 5.85 0.21
C LEU A 92 4.18 4.99 1.35
N VAL A 93 5.07 4.51 2.23
CA VAL A 93 4.71 3.77 3.44
C VAL A 93 3.83 4.62 4.37
N LEU A 94 4.17 5.89 4.59
CA LEU A 94 3.32 6.78 5.39
C LEU A 94 1.95 6.99 4.72
N ILE A 95 1.93 7.22 3.40
CA ILE A 95 0.70 7.39 2.63
C ILE A 95 -0.20 6.15 2.75
N ASP A 96 0.34 4.94 2.65
CA ASP A 96 -0.43 3.70 2.82
C ASP A 96 -0.99 3.58 4.26
N LYS A 97 -0.18 3.84 5.28
CA LYS A 97 -0.62 3.81 6.69
C LYS A 97 -1.79 4.76 6.94
N VAL A 98 -1.80 5.95 6.32
CA VAL A 98 -2.82 6.98 6.57
C VAL A 98 -4.03 6.86 5.65
N TYR A 99 -3.81 6.65 4.35
CA TYR A 99 -4.83 6.74 3.31
C TYR A 99 -5.09 5.42 2.58
N GLY A 100 -4.16 4.46 2.65
CA GLY A 100 -4.31 3.16 2.01
C GLY A 100 -5.59 2.46 2.44
N GLU A 101 -6.32 1.90 1.49
CA GLU A 101 -7.57 1.19 1.73
C GLU A 101 -7.33 0.02 2.69
N ILE A 102 -8.28 -0.20 3.61
CA ILE A 102 -8.33 -1.37 4.47
C ILE A 102 -9.68 -2.02 4.20
N LEU A 103 -9.65 -3.12 3.45
CA LEU A 103 -10.85 -3.86 3.07
C LEU A 103 -11.49 -4.52 4.30
N PRO A 104 -12.83 -4.46 4.45
CA PRO A 104 -13.55 -5.12 5.52
C PRO A 104 -13.24 -6.62 5.63
N LEU A 105 -13.29 -7.16 6.85
CA LEU A 105 -13.21 -8.61 7.05
C LEU A 105 -14.38 -9.30 6.33
N GLY A 106 -14.11 -10.47 5.75
CA GLY A 106 -15.07 -11.19 4.93
C GLY A 106 -15.16 -10.71 3.48
N SER A 107 -14.42 -9.67 3.09
CA SER A 107 -14.30 -9.29 1.68
C SER A 107 -13.71 -10.44 0.86
N VAL A 108 -14.28 -10.70 -0.32
CA VAL A 108 -13.79 -11.68 -1.29
C VAL A 108 -13.09 -10.95 -2.42
N ILE A 109 -11.85 -11.36 -2.70
CA ILE A 109 -10.98 -10.73 -3.66
C ILE A 109 -10.49 -11.75 -4.70
N GLN A 110 -10.24 -11.26 -5.90
CA GLN A 110 -9.48 -11.95 -6.93
C GLN A 110 -8.00 -11.57 -6.81
N LEU A 111 -7.13 -12.58 -6.77
CA LEU A 111 -5.69 -12.38 -6.72
C LEU A 111 -5.08 -12.34 -8.12
N ASP A 112 -4.19 -11.36 -8.33
CA ASP A 112 -3.36 -11.26 -9.52
C ASP A 112 -2.26 -12.33 -9.48
N LYS A 113 -2.37 -13.33 -10.35
CA LYS A 113 -1.42 -14.44 -10.43
C LYS A 113 -0.01 -13.99 -10.76
N SER A 114 0.16 -12.87 -11.47
CA SER A 114 1.48 -12.33 -11.83
C SER A 114 2.22 -11.78 -10.61
N ARG A 115 1.50 -11.48 -9.52
CA ARG A 115 2.01 -10.88 -8.28
C ARG A 115 2.18 -11.87 -7.15
N LEU A 116 1.81 -13.14 -7.35
CA LEU A 116 2.01 -14.16 -6.34
C LEU A 116 3.49 -14.55 -6.19
N PRO A 117 3.97 -14.74 -4.96
CA PRO A 117 5.35 -15.13 -4.70
C PRO A 117 5.63 -16.57 -5.14
N ASP A 118 4.62 -17.45 -5.06
CA ASP A 118 4.70 -18.83 -5.50
C ASP A 118 3.43 -19.19 -6.28
N LYS A 119 3.63 -19.77 -7.47
CA LYS A 119 2.57 -20.24 -8.37
C LYS A 119 2.33 -21.74 -8.23
N SER A 120 3.14 -22.47 -7.47
CA SER A 120 3.02 -23.92 -7.27
C SER A 120 1.69 -24.34 -6.64
N MET A 121 1.06 -23.42 -5.89
CA MET A 121 -0.26 -23.62 -5.30
C MET A 121 -1.42 -23.54 -6.31
N LEU A 122 -1.13 -23.24 -7.59
CA LEU A 122 -2.15 -23.14 -8.62
C LEU A 122 -2.49 -24.51 -9.24
N PRO A 123 -3.78 -24.88 -9.32
CA PRO A 123 -4.19 -26.13 -9.97
C PRO A 123 -3.90 -26.11 -11.48
N THR A 124 -4.11 -24.96 -12.14
CA THR A 124 -3.83 -24.73 -13.57
C THR A 124 -3.53 -23.25 -13.83
N GLU A 125 -2.88 -22.94 -14.96
CA GLU A 125 -2.57 -21.56 -15.37
C GLU A 125 -3.83 -20.69 -15.58
N ASP A 126 -4.96 -21.29 -15.99
CA ASP A 126 -6.21 -20.57 -16.25
C ASP A 126 -7.09 -20.36 -15.02
N THR A 127 -6.84 -21.07 -13.91
CA THR A 127 -7.71 -21.02 -12.72
C THR A 127 -7.62 -19.67 -12.01
N LEU A 128 -8.70 -18.87 -12.01
CA LEU A 128 -8.81 -17.66 -11.20
C LEU A 128 -8.69 -18.02 -9.71
N ILE A 129 -7.96 -17.20 -8.96
CA ILE A 129 -7.72 -17.44 -7.54
C ILE A 129 -8.53 -16.43 -6.75
N TYR A 130 -9.38 -16.95 -5.88
CA TYR A 130 -10.15 -16.12 -4.97
C TYR A 130 -9.73 -16.38 -3.53
N ALA A 131 -9.71 -15.31 -2.74
CA ALA A 131 -9.46 -15.39 -1.32
C ALA A 131 -10.49 -14.56 -0.56
N MET A 132 -10.89 -15.05 0.61
CA MET A 132 -11.66 -14.28 1.59
C MET A 132 -10.71 -13.71 2.64
N ILE A 133 -10.81 -12.41 2.90
CA ILE A 133 -9.99 -11.70 3.90
C ILE A 133 -10.47 -12.09 5.30
N THR A 134 -9.55 -12.59 6.12
CA THR A 134 -9.80 -13.04 7.51
C THR A 134 -9.01 -12.23 8.55
N GLY A 135 -8.05 -11.41 8.11
CA GLY A 135 -7.30 -10.50 8.99
C GLY A 135 -6.85 -9.27 8.21
N GLN A 136 -6.74 -8.14 8.93
CA GLN A 136 -6.33 -6.83 8.40
C GLN A 136 -5.10 -6.34 9.16
N ARG A 137 -4.07 -5.86 8.44
CA ARG A 137 -2.87 -5.21 9.00
C ARG A 137 -2.29 -5.97 10.20
N VAL A 138 -2.15 -7.29 10.05
CA VAL A 138 -1.75 -8.21 11.14
C VAL A 138 -0.29 -7.98 11.50
N CYS A 139 -0.04 -7.47 12.71
CA CYS A 139 1.31 -7.18 13.19
C CYS A 139 2.03 -8.49 13.59
N ILE A 140 3.23 -8.71 13.04
CA ILE A 140 4.08 -9.86 13.36
C ILE A 140 5.27 -9.38 14.19
N ASN A 141 5.36 -9.85 15.44
CA ASN A 141 6.46 -9.62 16.38
C ASN A 141 6.89 -8.14 16.54
N HIS A 142 6.01 -7.18 16.29
CA HIS A 142 6.35 -5.74 16.24
C HIS A 142 7.50 -5.40 15.28
N GLN A 143 7.68 -6.17 14.21
CA GLN A 143 8.71 -5.92 13.19
C GLN A 143 8.11 -5.44 11.87
N PHE A 144 6.98 -6.03 11.49
CA PHE A 144 6.24 -5.68 10.29
C PHE A 144 4.78 -6.02 10.47
N TYR A 145 3.95 -5.66 9.50
CA TYR A 145 2.60 -6.15 9.40
C TYR A 145 2.30 -6.76 8.03
N LEU A 146 1.37 -7.69 7.97
CA LEU A 146 0.80 -8.22 6.72
C LEU A 146 -0.42 -7.38 6.35
N ASP A 147 -0.54 -6.95 5.08
CA ASP A 147 -1.69 -6.12 4.67
C ASP A 147 -3.01 -6.84 4.96
N TYR A 148 -3.09 -8.11 4.55
CA TYR A 148 -4.16 -9.02 4.94
C TYR A 148 -3.67 -10.45 5.18
N THR A 149 -4.48 -11.19 5.93
CA THR A 149 -4.48 -12.66 5.89
C THR A 149 -5.79 -13.14 5.27
N GLY A 150 -5.79 -14.30 4.63
CA GLY A 150 -6.99 -14.85 4.02
C GLY A 150 -6.99 -16.36 3.88
N ILE A 151 -8.10 -16.89 3.39
CA ILE A 151 -8.27 -18.30 3.02
C ILE A 151 -8.80 -18.39 1.61
N PHE A 152 -8.55 -19.50 0.90
CA PHE A 152 -9.10 -19.67 -0.44
C PHE A 152 -10.62 -19.68 -0.41
N TRP A 153 -11.23 -19.09 -1.44
CA TRP A 153 -12.68 -19.05 -1.62
C TRP A 153 -13.07 -19.79 -2.90
N PRO A 154 -14.18 -20.56 -2.92
CA PRO A 154 -15.12 -20.82 -1.82
C PRO A 154 -14.70 -21.98 -0.90
N ASN A 155 -13.56 -22.61 -1.16
CA ASN A 155 -13.15 -23.86 -0.52
C ASN A 155 -12.86 -23.74 0.99
N GLY A 156 -12.56 -22.54 1.47
CA GLY A 156 -12.25 -22.28 2.87
C GLY A 156 -10.89 -22.85 3.28
N LEU A 157 -10.80 -23.30 4.54
CA LEU A 157 -9.58 -23.91 5.08
C LEU A 157 -9.52 -25.39 4.65
N MET A 158 -8.48 -25.73 3.89
CA MET A 158 -8.19 -27.11 3.51
C MET A 158 -7.22 -27.75 4.53
N GLU A 159 -7.29 -29.07 4.72
CA GLU A 159 -6.36 -29.77 5.63
C GLU A 159 -4.90 -29.48 5.25
N LYS A 160 -4.08 -29.13 6.25
CA LYS A 160 -2.64 -28.79 6.11
C LYS A 160 -2.34 -27.52 5.32
N GLN A 161 -3.34 -26.68 5.07
CA GLN A 161 -3.13 -25.40 4.41
C GLN A 161 -3.07 -24.26 5.44
N GLU A 162 -1.98 -23.50 5.42
CA GLU A 162 -1.83 -22.28 6.21
C GLU A 162 -2.65 -21.11 5.59
N PRO A 163 -3.06 -20.12 6.41
CA PRO A 163 -3.65 -18.89 5.90
C PRO A 163 -2.72 -18.17 4.91
N LEU A 164 -3.31 -17.59 3.87
CA LEU A 164 -2.61 -16.80 2.86
C LEU A 164 -2.16 -15.46 3.45
N ALA A 165 -0.91 -15.08 3.25
CA ALA A 165 -0.46 -13.70 3.42
C ALA A 165 -0.69 -12.93 2.11
N ILE A 166 -1.46 -11.84 2.15
CA ILE A 166 -1.92 -11.13 0.96
C ILE A 166 -1.48 -9.67 1.07
N SER A 167 -0.67 -9.20 0.11
CA SER A 167 -0.33 -7.78 -0.02
C SER A 167 -1.35 -7.05 -0.89
N ASN A 168 -1.52 -5.74 -0.69
CA ASN A 168 -2.41 -4.90 -1.51
C ASN A 168 -2.14 -5.02 -3.03
N ILE A 169 -0.87 -5.16 -3.44
CA ILE A 169 -0.48 -5.35 -4.85
C ILE A 169 -1.00 -6.65 -5.45
N MET A 170 -1.29 -7.67 -4.63
CA MET A 170 -1.78 -8.96 -5.10
C MET A 170 -3.28 -8.90 -5.42
N ILE A 171 -3.98 -7.83 -5.06
CA ILE A 171 -5.41 -7.69 -5.26
C ILE A 171 -5.68 -7.14 -6.67
N GLU A 172 -6.18 -8.00 -7.55
CA GLU A 172 -6.60 -7.62 -8.90
C GLU A 172 -7.95 -6.91 -8.85
N THR A 173 -8.93 -7.51 -8.18
CA THR A 173 -10.30 -7.01 -8.10
C THR A 173 -10.94 -7.41 -6.77
N VAL A 174 -11.75 -6.52 -6.21
CA VAL A 174 -12.61 -6.82 -5.06
C VAL A 174 -13.97 -7.27 -5.58
N LEU A 175 -14.31 -8.55 -5.39
CA LEU A 175 -15.53 -9.15 -5.91
C LEU A 175 -16.72 -8.90 -4.99
N PHE A 176 -16.48 -8.98 -3.69
CA PHE A 176 -17.45 -8.74 -2.64
C PHE A 176 -16.75 -8.01 -1.50
N ARG A 177 -17.37 -6.95 -0.99
CA ARG A 177 -16.90 -6.25 0.20
C ARG A 177 -17.59 -6.86 1.41
N GLY A 178 -16.86 -7.00 2.51
CA GLY A 178 -17.42 -7.47 3.77
C GLY A 178 -18.47 -6.52 4.34
N LEU A 179 -18.78 -6.64 5.63
CA LEU A 179 -19.73 -5.72 6.25
C LEU A 179 -19.17 -4.29 6.21
N GLU A 180 -19.84 -3.39 5.49
CA GLU A 180 -19.51 -1.95 5.42
C GLU A 180 -20.49 -1.11 6.26
N ASP A 181 -20.22 0.20 6.33
CA ASP A 181 -21.07 1.21 7.00
C ASP A 181 -21.35 0.90 8.48
N ASN A 182 -20.33 0.38 9.18
CA ASN A 182 -20.39 0.05 10.59
C ASN A 182 -19.51 1.00 11.43
N PRO A 183 -20.08 1.80 12.35
CA PRO A 183 -19.30 2.70 13.21
C PRO A 183 -18.20 2.01 14.04
N LEU A 184 -18.38 0.71 14.37
CA LEU A 184 -17.34 -0.07 15.05
C LEU A 184 -16.15 -0.35 14.14
N GLU A 185 -16.40 -0.58 12.85
CA GLU A 185 -15.34 -0.80 11.87
C GLU A 185 -14.52 0.47 11.65
N ASP A 186 -15.16 1.64 11.54
CA ASP A 186 -14.47 2.93 11.42
C ASP A 186 -13.52 3.19 12.58
N GLN A 187 -13.98 2.93 13.82
CA GLN A 187 -13.16 3.06 15.02
C GLN A 187 -12.01 2.06 15.03
N PHE A 188 -12.26 0.82 14.58
CA PHE A 188 -11.25 -0.22 14.52
C PHE A 188 -10.16 0.09 13.47
N ILE A 189 -10.55 0.50 12.26
CA ILE A 189 -9.65 0.96 11.20
C ILE A 189 -8.79 2.12 11.70
N LEU A 190 -9.39 3.11 12.37
CA LEU A 190 -8.64 4.22 12.96
C LEU A 190 -7.65 3.73 14.03
N GLY A 191 -8.05 2.79 14.87
CA GLY A 191 -7.20 2.16 15.87
C GLY A 191 -5.99 1.46 15.26
N ILE A 192 -6.21 0.71 14.16
CA ILE A 192 -5.13 0.09 13.38
C ILE A 192 -4.16 1.15 12.87
N ARG A 193 -4.65 2.20 12.20
CA ARG A 193 -3.78 3.25 11.63
C ARG A 193 -2.91 3.89 12.71
N ARG A 194 -3.52 4.27 13.85
CA ARG A 194 -2.80 4.82 15.01
C ARG A 194 -1.72 3.88 15.51
N LYS A 195 -2.03 2.59 15.67
CA LYS A 195 -1.08 1.57 16.12
C LYS A 195 0.11 1.45 15.16
N LEU A 196 -0.14 1.37 13.85
CA LEU A 196 0.90 1.22 12.84
C LEU A 196 1.83 2.45 12.79
N LEU A 197 1.26 3.64 12.91
CA LEU A 197 2.00 4.90 12.95
C LEU A 197 2.80 5.05 14.25
N SER A 198 2.22 4.72 15.41
CA SER A 198 2.91 4.85 16.70
C SER A 198 4.07 3.87 16.88
N LEU A 199 3.94 2.67 16.31
CA LEU A 199 4.98 1.64 16.37
C LEU A 199 5.97 1.74 15.20
N ASP A 200 5.70 2.66 14.26
CA ASP A 200 6.44 2.80 13.02
C ASP A 200 6.67 1.48 12.26
N LEU A 201 5.63 0.65 12.18
CA LEU A 201 5.72 -0.66 11.54
C LEU A 201 5.44 -0.55 10.05
N ASP A 202 6.27 -1.16 9.21
CA ASP A 202 6.09 -1.18 7.77
C ASP A 202 5.40 -2.47 7.31
N SER A 203 4.69 -2.40 6.17
CA SER A 203 4.14 -3.61 5.56
C SER A 203 5.30 -4.53 5.18
N PHE A 204 5.11 -5.84 5.37
CA PHE A 204 6.05 -6.86 4.90
C PHE A 204 6.40 -6.67 3.42
N TYR A 205 5.43 -6.21 2.63
CA TYR A 205 5.63 -5.89 1.23
C TYR A 205 6.65 -4.78 0.99
N PHE A 206 6.69 -3.73 1.83
CA PHE A 206 7.66 -2.64 1.66
C PHE A 206 9.06 -3.03 2.15
N GLN A 207 9.15 -3.90 3.16
CA GLN A 207 10.44 -4.34 3.70
C GLN A 207 11.35 -4.97 2.64
N GLN A 208 10.78 -5.69 1.66
CA GLN A 208 11.57 -6.29 0.58
C GLN A 208 12.29 -5.27 -0.31
N TYR A 209 11.83 -4.02 -0.35
CA TYR A 209 12.46 -2.93 -1.10
C TYR A 209 13.46 -2.16 -0.24
N LEU A 210 13.23 -2.08 1.07
CA LEU A 210 14.15 -1.44 2.01
C LEU A 210 15.38 -2.31 2.29
N ALA A 211 15.22 -3.64 2.38
CA ALA A 211 16.30 -4.59 2.64
C ALA A 211 17.26 -4.82 1.45
N LYS A 212 16.93 -4.28 0.25
CA LYS A 212 17.76 -4.37 -0.97
C LYS A 212 18.51 -3.07 -1.28
N GLY A 213 18.55 -2.14 -0.32
CA GLY A 213 19.13 -0.81 -0.46
C GLY A 213 20.58 -0.66 0.00
N ASP A 214 21.27 -1.75 0.36
CA ASP A 214 22.69 -1.78 0.74
C ASP A 214 23.57 -2.33 -0.41
#